data_AF-A0A970F4A4-F1
#
_entry.id   AF-A0A970F4A4-F1
#
_cell.length_a   1.000
_cell.length_b   1.000
_cell.length_c   1.000
_cell.angle_alpha   90.00
_cell.angle_beta   90.00
_cell.angle_gamma   90.00
#
_symmetry.space_group_name_H-M   'P 1'
#
loop_
_entity.id
_entity.type
_entity.pdbx_description
1 polymer ?
#
loop_
_entity_poly.entity_id
_entity_poly.type
_entity_poly.pdbx_seq_one_letter_code
_entity_poly.pdbx_strand_id
1 'polypeptide(L)'
;MTRAVGTVVRGLRGPIINQGDDIEQIVVDTVINAAKVEGYEVRDHDIISITESIVARAQGNYADLDDIATDIKEKFPNGTVGVIFPILSRNRFSNILSGVARGAKKIILMLSYPSDEVGNHLVALEDLDQKGINPWTDVLTEADFRKHFGNIEHPFTGVDYVQ
;
A
#
# COMPACT_ATOMS: atom_id res chain seq x y z
N MET A 1 -12.12 28.42 -35.02
CA MET A 1 -11.71 28.35 -33.59
C MET A 1 -10.26 27.90 -33.55
N THR A 2 -9.37 28.68 -32.94
CA THR A 2 -7.89 28.50 -33.04
C THR A 2 -7.26 27.91 -31.78
N ARG A 3 -8.07 27.46 -30.81
CA ARG A 3 -7.56 26.71 -29.65
C ARG A 3 -7.46 25.24 -30.03
N ALA A 4 -6.26 24.81 -30.41
CA ALA A 4 -5.97 23.41 -30.79
C ALA A 4 -5.59 22.52 -29.58
N VAL A 5 -5.28 23.11 -28.43
CA VAL A 5 -4.80 22.39 -27.24
C VAL A 5 -5.77 22.51 -26.08
N GLY A 6 -6.11 21.36 -25.49
CA GLY A 6 -6.92 21.22 -24.29
C GLY A 6 -6.12 21.42 -23.00
N THR A 7 -6.42 20.63 -21.97
CA THR A 7 -5.68 20.62 -20.69
C THR A 7 -4.29 20.01 -20.88
N VAL A 8 -3.27 20.64 -20.30
CA VAL A 8 -1.88 20.15 -20.34
C VAL A 8 -1.43 19.80 -18.93
N VAL A 9 -0.90 18.59 -18.75
CA VAL A 9 -0.31 18.12 -17.48
C VAL A 9 1.16 17.83 -17.74
N ARG A 10 2.03 18.26 -16.83
CA ARG A 10 3.49 18.08 -16.93
C ARG A 10 4.04 17.42 -15.68
N GLY A 11 4.75 16.31 -15.85
CA GLY A 11 5.54 15.70 -14.78
C GLY A 11 6.91 16.36 -14.71
N LEU A 12 7.20 17.07 -13.61
CA LEU A 12 8.45 17.78 -13.43
C LEU A 12 9.45 16.90 -12.65
N ARG A 13 10.74 17.03 -12.99
CA ARG A 13 11.82 16.33 -12.27
C ARG A 13 12.44 17.28 -11.26
N GLY A 14 12.30 16.96 -9.97
CA GLY A 14 12.94 17.67 -8.86
C GLY A 14 14.16 16.92 -8.32
N PRO A 15 14.87 17.51 -7.34
CA PRO A 15 15.98 16.87 -6.64
C PRO A 15 15.50 15.74 -5.70
N ILE A 16 16.46 15.01 -5.13
CA ILE A 16 16.17 14.09 -4.02
C ILE A 16 15.89 14.92 -2.77
N ILE A 17 14.76 14.62 -2.11
CA ILE A 17 14.27 15.33 -0.93
C ILE A 17 14.72 14.63 0.34
N ASN A 18 15.29 15.39 1.26
CA ASN A 18 15.79 14.97 2.56
C ASN A 18 15.10 15.76 3.69
N GLN A 19 15.21 15.23 4.91
CA GLN A 19 14.70 15.90 6.10
C GLN A 19 15.38 17.27 6.30
N GLY A 20 14.57 18.29 6.54
CA GLY A 20 14.99 19.68 6.71
C GLY A 20 15.00 20.51 5.43
N ASP A 21 14.74 19.91 4.26
CA ASP A 21 14.71 20.63 2.99
C ASP A 21 13.54 21.63 2.93
N ASP A 22 13.80 22.80 2.35
CA ASP A 22 12.78 23.81 2.06
C ASP A 22 11.97 23.42 0.82
N ILE A 23 10.84 22.73 1.05
CA ILE A 23 9.98 22.26 -0.03
C ILE A 23 9.37 23.39 -0.84
N GLU A 24 9.03 24.52 -0.21
CA GLU A 24 8.41 25.65 -0.92
C GLU A 24 9.39 26.18 -1.96
N GLN A 25 10.63 26.44 -1.55
CA GLN A 25 11.66 26.93 -2.46
C GLN A 25 12.01 25.90 -3.54
N ILE A 26 12.19 24.62 -3.18
CA ILE A 26 12.49 23.55 -4.15
C ILE A 26 11.40 23.43 -5.22
N VAL A 27 10.13 23.52 -4.83
CA VAL A 27 8.99 23.44 -5.76
C VAL A 27 8.99 24.64 -6.69
N VAL A 28 9.15 25.86 -6.17
CA VAL A 28 9.23 27.08 -6.98
C VAL A 28 10.37 26.97 -8.00
N ASP A 29 11.57 26.60 -7.55
CA ASP A 29 12.74 26.48 -8.41
C ASP A 29 12.55 25.41 -9.48
N THR A 30 11.96 24.26 -9.12
CA THR A 30 11.67 23.17 -10.07
C THR A 30 10.70 23.62 -11.16
N VAL A 31 9.63 24.33 -10.78
CA VAL A 31 8.61 24.81 -11.72
C VAL A 31 9.17 25.89 -12.66
N ILE A 32 9.87 26.88 -12.12
CA ILE A 32 10.43 27.99 -12.90
C ILE A 32 11.54 27.49 -13.83
N ASN A 33 12.41 26.60 -13.36
CA ASN A 33 13.46 26.03 -14.20
C ASN A 33 12.88 25.17 -15.33
N ALA A 34 11.88 24.34 -15.04
CA ALA A 34 11.22 23.52 -16.07
C ALA A 34 10.53 24.40 -17.13
N ALA A 35 9.81 25.44 -16.71
CA ALA A 35 9.16 26.40 -17.61
C ALA A 35 10.17 27.07 -18.55
N LYS A 36 11.31 27.50 -17.99
CA LYS A 36 12.41 28.12 -18.74
C LYS A 36 13.05 27.16 -19.75
N VAL A 37 13.33 25.92 -19.35
CA VAL A 37 14.01 24.91 -20.19
C VAL A 37 13.09 24.41 -21.32
N GLU A 38 11.83 24.15 -21.01
CA GLU A 38 10.86 23.60 -21.96
C GLU A 38 10.11 24.67 -22.76
N GLY A 39 10.35 25.95 -22.47
CA GLY A 39 9.80 27.08 -23.23
C GLY A 39 8.29 27.26 -23.08
N TYR A 40 7.74 27.00 -21.89
CA TYR A 40 6.34 27.29 -21.58
C TYR A 40 6.23 28.35 -20.49
N GLU A 41 5.09 29.04 -20.46
CA GLU A 41 4.76 30.02 -19.43
C GLU A 41 3.97 29.36 -18.31
N VAL A 42 4.31 29.69 -17.06
CA VAL A 42 3.44 29.46 -15.91
C VAL A 42 2.40 30.57 -15.89
N ARG A 43 1.12 30.21 -15.81
CA ARG A 43 0.00 31.13 -15.94
C ARG A 43 -0.73 31.29 -14.62
N ASP A 44 -1.45 32.40 -14.52
CA ASP A 44 -2.43 32.58 -13.45
C ASP A 44 -3.44 31.43 -13.46
N HIS A 45 -3.79 30.93 -12.28
CA HIS A 45 -4.59 29.72 -12.05
C HIS A 45 -3.98 28.37 -12.50
N ASP A 46 -2.70 28.31 -12.86
CA ASP A 46 -2.02 27.00 -12.96
C ASP A 46 -1.97 26.32 -11.58
N ILE A 47 -2.15 24.99 -11.59
CA ILE A 47 -2.17 24.18 -10.36
C ILE A 47 -0.85 23.43 -10.25
N ILE A 48 -0.17 23.62 -9.12
CA ILE A 48 1.03 22.86 -8.75
C ILE A 48 0.62 21.79 -7.75
N SER A 49 0.94 20.54 -8.05
CA SER A 49 0.70 19.39 -7.17
C SER A 49 2.00 18.72 -6.80
N ILE A 50 2.17 18.42 -5.52
CA ILE A 50 3.25 17.58 -5.00
C ILE A 50 2.65 16.39 -4.25
N THR A 51 3.37 15.27 -4.24
CA THR A 51 2.95 14.11 -3.44
C THR A 51 3.20 14.38 -1.96
N GLU A 52 2.26 14.00 -1.10
CA GLU A 52 2.39 14.13 0.36
C GLU A 52 3.70 13.52 0.89
N SER A 53 4.15 12.41 0.30
CA SER A 53 5.39 11.74 0.69
C SER A 53 6.64 12.64 0.58
N ILE A 54 6.64 13.64 -0.30
CA ILE A 54 7.72 14.63 -0.42
C ILE A 54 7.71 15.56 0.79
N VAL A 55 6.52 16.03 1.17
CA VAL A 55 6.33 16.89 2.34
C VAL A 55 6.72 16.13 3.61
N ALA A 56 6.25 14.89 3.76
CA ALA A 56 6.57 14.04 4.90
C ALA A 56 8.08 13.78 5.02
N ARG A 57 8.77 13.54 3.90
CA ARG A 57 10.24 13.38 3.86
C ARG A 57 10.96 14.60 4.40
N ALA A 58 10.61 15.79 3.91
CA ALA A 58 11.24 17.03 4.35
C ALA A 58 10.95 17.35 5.81
N GLN A 59 9.74 17.05 6.28
CA GLN A 59 9.39 17.23 7.69
C GLN A 59 10.03 16.18 8.61
N GLY A 60 10.61 15.10 8.06
CA GLY A 60 11.00 13.94 8.85
C GLY A 60 9.79 13.28 9.53
N ASN A 61 8.60 13.45 8.96
CA ASN A 61 7.34 13.01 9.54
C ASN A 61 7.08 11.54 9.16
N TYR A 62 7.80 10.65 9.86
CA TYR A 62 7.64 9.21 9.74
C TYR A 62 7.02 8.63 11.00
N ALA A 63 6.26 7.56 10.84
CA ALA A 63 5.81 6.73 11.96
C ALA A 63 6.74 5.52 12.07
N ASP A 64 7.30 5.32 13.25
CA ASP A 64 8.13 4.16 13.56
C ASP A 64 7.25 2.98 13.96
N LEU A 65 7.86 1.78 14.03
CA LEU A 65 7.14 0.57 14.45
C LEU A 65 6.54 0.69 15.84
N ASP A 66 7.18 1.46 16.72
CA ASP A 66 6.75 1.63 18.11
C ASP A 66 5.61 2.64 18.22
N ASP A 67 5.52 3.62 17.31
CA ASP A 67 4.35 4.51 17.21
C ASP A 67 3.11 3.70 16.82
N ILE A 68 3.23 2.84 15.80
CA ILE A 68 2.15 1.94 15.37
C ILE A 68 1.75 1.00 16.51
N ALA A 69 2.72 0.39 17.19
CA ALA A 69 2.44 -0.52 18.29
C ALA A 69 1.74 0.16 19.47
N THR A 70 2.12 1.41 19.78
CA THR A 70 1.50 2.22 20.83
C THR A 70 0.06 2.55 20.46
N ASP A 71 -0.16 3.05 19.25
CA ASP A 71 -1.49 3.39 18.73
C ASP A 71 -2.44 2.16 18.72
N ILE A 72 -1.92 0.97 18.39
CA ILE A 72 -2.70 -0.28 18.47
C ILE A 72 -3.09 -0.63 19.91
N LYS A 73 -2.18 -0.45 20.89
CA LYS A 73 -2.50 -0.71 22.30
C LYS A 73 -3.56 0.25 22.84
N GLU A 74 -3.50 1.51 22.43
CA GLU A 74 -4.46 2.54 22.83
C GLU A 74 -5.83 2.29 22.22
N LYS A 75 -5.90 1.97 20.91
CA LYS A 75 -7.16 1.69 20.20
C LYS A 75 -7.80 0.37 20.62
N PHE A 76 -6.99 -0.63 20.93
CA PHE A 76 -7.43 -1.98 21.27
C PHE A 76 -6.94 -2.38 22.67
N PRO A 77 -7.52 -1.84 23.77
CA PRO A 77 -7.03 -2.09 25.13
C PRO A 77 -7.13 -3.57 25.56
N ASN A 78 -8.08 -4.31 25.00
CA ASN A 78 -8.20 -5.77 25.18
C ASN A 78 -7.13 -6.55 24.42
N GLY A 79 -6.43 -5.91 23.48
CA GLY A 79 -5.31 -6.44 22.71
C GLY A 79 -5.68 -7.45 21.62
N THR A 80 -6.95 -7.76 21.40
CA THR A 80 -7.37 -8.62 20.27
C THR A 80 -7.68 -7.77 19.05
N VAL A 81 -7.00 -8.03 17.94
CA VAL A 81 -7.15 -7.28 16.68
C VAL A 81 -7.49 -8.25 15.55
N GLY A 82 -8.47 -7.90 14.74
CA GLY A 82 -8.73 -8.55 13.46
C GLY A 82 -7.93 -7.88 12.36
N VAL A 83 -7.13 -8.65 11.61
CA VAL A 83 -6.41 -8.18 10.43
C VAL A 83 -7.03 -8.87 9.22
N ILE A 84 -7.80 -8.11 8.44
CA ILE A 84 -8.66 -8.63 7.38
C ILE A 84 -8.07 -8.26 6.03
N PHE A 85 -7.88 -9.27 5.18
CA PHE A 85 -7.32 -9.18 3.83
C PHE A 85 -6.07 -8.29 3.77
N PRO A 86 -5.07 -8.50 4.65
CA PRO A 86 -3.87 -7.68 4.61
C PRO A 86 -3.07 -7.96 3.34
N ILE A 87 -2.44 -6.91 2.81
CA ILE A 87 -1.41 -7.10 1.79
C ILE A 87 -0.18 -7.72 2.44
N LEU A 88 0.16 -8.94 2.03
CA LEU A 88 1.31 -9.70 2.57
C LEU A 88 2.65 -9.35 1.88
N SER A 89 2.75 -8.15 1.32
CA SER A 89 3.96 -7.70 0.64
C SER A 89 5.08 -7.38 1.64
N ARG A 90 6.17 -8.14 1.54
CA ARG A 90 7.41 -7.89 2.29
C ARG A 90 7.97 -6.48 2.08
N ASN A 91 7.80 -5.92 0.88
CA ASN A 91 8.45 -4.66 0.50
C ASN A 91 7.67 -3.41 0.95
N ARG A 92 6.37 -3.53 1.23
CA ARG A 92 5.51 -2.36 1.46
C ARG A 92 4.71 -2.42 2.74
N PHE A 93 4.30 -3.61 3.19
CA PHE A 93 3.37 -3.77 4.31
C PHE A 93 3.96 -4.51 5.51
N SER A 94 5.11 -5.16 5.36
CA SER A 94 5.78 -5.88 6.45
C SER A 94 5.99 -5.03 7.71
N ASN A 95 6.41 -3.77 7.56
CA ASN A 95 6.60 -2.86 8.69
C ASN A 95 5.27 -2.53 9.39
N ILE A 96 4.21 -2.27 8.62
CA ILE A 96 2.88 -1.98 9.16
C ILE A 96 2.37 -3.20 9.95
N LEU A 97 2.42 -4.39 9.33
CA LEU A 97 2.01 -5.64 9.97
C LEU A 97 2.86 -5.97 11.21
N SER A 98 4.16 -5.67 11.17
CA SER A 98 5.06 -5.83 12.32
C SER A 98 4.68 -4.89 13.47
N GLY A 99 4.32 -3.64 13.18
CA GLY A 99 3.82 -2.69 14.18
C GLY A 99 2.52 -3.18 14.82
N VAL A 100 1.58 -3.69 14.02
CA VAL A 100 0.34 -4.30 14.51
C VAL A 100 0.62 -5.50 15.41
N ALA A 101 1.51 -6.40 14.99
CA ALA A 101 1.91 -7.58 15.76
C ALA A 101 2.59 -7.22 17.10
N ARG A 102 3.37 -6.14 17.14
CA ARG A 102 3.98 -5.63 18.39
C ARG A 102 2.94 -5.03 19.35
N GLY A 103 1.88 -4.42 18.82
CA GLY A 103 0.84 -3.76 19.60
C GLY A 103 -0.24 -4.70 20.12
N ALA A 104 -0.58 -5.74 19.35
CA ALA A 104 -1.64 -6.68 19.67
C ALA A 104 -1.18 -7.79 20.64
N LYS A 105 -2.09 -8.24 21.50
CA LYS A 105 -1.95 -9.47 22.32
C LYS A 105 -2.38 -10.72 21.55
N LYS A 106 -3.39 -10.58 20.68
CA LYS A 106 -3.94 -11.64 19.84
C LYS A 106 -4.32 -11.07 18.48
N ILE A 107 -3.90 -11.74 17.42
CA ILE A 107 -4.31 -11.41 16.05
C ILE A 107 -5.25 -12.51 15.54
N ILE A 108 -6.37 -12.08 14.97
CA ILE A 108 -7.24 -12.91 14.14
C ILE A 108 -6.97 -12.50 12.70
N LEU A 109 -6.28 -13.36 11.95
CA LEU A 109 -5.93 -13.11 10.56
C LEU A 109 -7.00 -13.71 9.65
N MET A 110 -7.56 -12.90 8.75
CA MET A 110 -8.49 -13.35 7.72
C MET A 110 -7.87 -13.09 6.36
N LEU A 111 -7.47 -14.15 5.67
CA LEU A 111 -6.94 -14.10 4.30
C LEU A 111 -8.07 -14.30 3.30
N SER A 112 -7.91 -13.74 2.11
CA SER A 112 -8.83 -14.00 1.00
C SER A 112 -8.44 -15.31 0.31
N TYR A 113 -9.45 -16.01 -0.20
CA TYR A 113 -9.29 -17.15 -1.09
C TYR A 113 -10.43 -17.11 -2.12
N PRO A 114 -10.26 -17.65 -3.34
CA PRO A 114 -9.10 -18.41 -3.82
C PRO A 114 -7.89 -17.55 -4.19
N SER A 115 -8.05 -16.22 -4.18
CA SER A 115 -6.98 -15.28 -4.52
C SER A 115 -6.53 -14.47 -3.31
N ASP A 116 -5.28 -14.01 -3.34
CA ASP A 116 -4.78 -12.98 -2.42
C ASP A 116 -5.53 -11.64 -2.61
N GLU A 117 -5.21 -10.66 -1.76
CA GLU A 117 -5.93 -9.40 -1.69
C GLU A 117 -5.75 -8.50 -2.93
N VAL A 118 -4.78 -8.81 -3.79
CA VAL A 118 -4.53 -8.12 -5.07
C VAL A 118 -4.98 -8.93 -6.29
N GLY A 119 -5.60 -10.10 -6.08
CA GLY A 119 -6.23 -10.92 -7.11
C GLY A 119 -5.35 -12.02 -7.70
N ASN A 120 -4.16 -12.29 -7.14
CA ASN A 120 -3.36 -13.43 -7.57
C ASN A 120 -3.99 -14.72 -7.01
N HIS A 121 -4.31 -15.66 -7.90
CA HIS A 121 -4.91 -16.92 -7.49
C HIS A 121 -3.89 -17.77 -6.71
N LEU A 122 -4.24 -18.12 -5.49
CA LEU A 122 -3.55 -19.11 -4.67
C LEU A 122 -4.07 -20.51 -5.03
N VAL A 123 -5.36 -20.63 -5.31
CA VAL A 123 -6.05 -21.89 -5.62
C VAL A 123 -6.70 -21.79 -7.00
N ALA A 124 -6.66 -22.89 -7.77
CA ALA A 124 -7.36 -22.98 -9.05
C ALA A 124 -8.89 -23.02 -8.83
N LEU A 125 -9.66 -22.36 -9.69
CA LEU A 125 -11.12 -22.33 -9.57
C LEU A 125 -11.72 -23.73 -9.77
N GLU A 126 -11.12 -24.55 -10.64
CA GLU A 126 -11.52 -25.93 -10.88
C GLU A 126 -11.39 -26.80 -9.62
N ASP A 127 -10.42 -26.53 -8.76
CA ASP A 127 -10.24 -27.24 -7.49
C ASP A 127 -11.35 -26.92 -6.50
N LEU A 128 -11.89 -25.69 -6.54
CA LEU A 128 -13.04 -25.30 -5.71
C LEU A 128 -14.29 -26.06 -6.13
N ASP A 129 -14.56 -26.10 -7.44
CA ASP A 129 -15.71 -26.80 -8.02
C ASP A 129 -15.67 -28.29 -7.69
N GLN A 130 -14.51 -28.94 -7.88
CA GLN A 130 -14.34 -30.36 -7.57
C GLN A 130 -14.55 -30.69 -6.09
N LYS A 131 -14.20 -29.75 -5.21
CA LYS A 131 -14.32 -29.91 -3.75
C LYS A 131 -15.65 -29.38 -3.21
N GLY A 132 -16.49 -28.79 -4.06
CA GLY A 132 -17.78 -28.21 -3.69
C GLY A 132 -17.67 -27.00 -2.76
N ILE A 133 -16.57 -26.24 -2.86
CA ILE A 133 -16.29 -25.07 -2.00
C ILE A 133 -16.74 -23.81 -2.73
N ASN A 134 -17.58 -23.01 -2.07
CA ASN A 134 -18.03 -21.72 -2.56
C ASN A 134 -17.22 -20.59 -1.89
N PRO A 135 -16.24 -19.96 -2.57
CA PRO A 135 -15.40 -18.93 -1.97
C PRO A 135 -16.13 -17.64 -1.61
N TRP A 136 -17.39 -17.45 -2.06
CA TRP A 136 -18.21 -16.28 -1.74
C TRP A 136 -19.04 -16.45 -0.47
N THR A 137 -19.27 -17.68 -0.02
CA THR A 137 -20.10 -17.98 1.16
C THR A 137 -19.36 -18.76 2.24
N ASP A 138 -18.41 -19.61 1.85
CA ASP A 138 -17.77 -20.53 2.75
C ASP A 138 -16.57 -19.84 3.42
N VAL A 139 -16.41 -20.07 4.72
CA VAL A 139 -15.26 -19.60 5.48
C VAL A 139 -14.50 -20.82 5.96
N LEU A 140 -13.26 -20.96 5.50
CA LEU A 140 -12.40 -22.09 5.85
C LEU A 140 -11.54 -21.71 7.04
N THR A 141 -11.43 -22.61 8.02
CA THR A 141 -10.32 -22.53 8.98
C THR A 141 -9.01 -22.89 8.27
N GLU A 142 -7.87 -22.57 8.88
CA GLU A 142 -6.56 -23.02 8.39
C GLU A 142 -6.56 -24.54 8.16
N ALA A 143 -7.06 -25.32 9.12
CA ALA A 143 -7.12 -26.78 9.01
C ALA A 143 -8.00 -27.26 7.84
N ASP A 144 -9.13 -26.61 7.59
CA ASP A 144 -10.00 -26.94 6.45
C ASP A 144 -9.31 -26.60 5.14
N PHE A 145 -8.69 -25.41 5.04
CA PHE A 145 -7.92 -24.99 3.87
C PHE A 145 -6.80 -25.99 3.56
N ARG A 146 -6.00 -26.39 4.57
CA ARG A 146 -4.93 -27.39 4.43
C ARG A 146 -5.46 -28.76 4.02
N LYS A 147 -6.60 -29.18 4.56
CA LYS A 147 -7.24 -30.45 4.18
C LYS A 147 -7.69 -30.45 2.72
N HIS A 148 -8.19 -29.32 2.22
CA HIS A 148 -8.68 -29.20 0.85
C HIS A 148 -7.58 -28.96 -0.18
N PHE A 149 -6.57 -28.16 0.16
CA PHE A 149 -5.60 -27.64 -0.82
C PHE A 149 -4.13 -27.95 -0.50
N GLY A 150 -3.83 -28.44 0.70
CA GLY A 150 -2.45 -28.73 1.13
C GLY A 150 -1.64 -27.47 1.39
N ASN A 151 -0.35 -27.53 1.06
CA ASN A 151 0.56 -26.38 1.11
C ASN A 151 0.69 -25.80 -0.29
N ILE A 152 0.33 -24.52 -0.44
CA ILE A 152 0.40 -23.82 -1.72
C ILE A 152 1.29 -22.61 -1.57
N GLU A 153 2.35 -22.60 -2.38
CA GLU A 153 3.20 -21.44 -2.53
C GLU A 153 2.55 -20.45 -3.50
N HIS A 154 2.57 -19.18 -3.13
CA HIS A 154 2.09 -18.12 -4.00
C HIS A 154 2.94 -18.02 -5.28
N PRO A 155 2.32 -17.95 -6.48
CA PRO A 155 3.00 -18.19 -7.76
C PRO A 155 4.16 -17.23 -8.08
N PHE A 156 4.14 -16.02 -7.51
CA PHE A 156 5.18 -15.02 -7.77
C PHE A 156 6.22 -14.91 -6.65
N THR A 157 5.87 -15.31 -5.44
CA THR A 157 6.74 -15.10 -4.26
C THR A 157 7.36 -16.39 -3.76
N GLY A 158 6.81 -17.55 -4.10
CA GLY A 158 7.26 -18.86 -3.62
C GLY A 158 7.03 -19.05 -2.12
N VAL A 159 6.15 -18.25 -1.51
CA VAL A 159 5.85 -18.30 -0.08
C VAL A 159 4.45 -18.85 0.12
N ASP A 160 4.30 -19.77 1.06
CA ASP A 160 3.00 -20.20 1.56
C ASP A 160 2.45 -19.13 2.52
N TYR A 161 1.45 -18.37 2.05
CA TYR A 161 0.88 -17.26 2.82
C TYR A 161 0.01 -17.70 4.00
N VAL A 162 -0.39 -18.98 4.06
CA VAL A 162 -1.23 -19.54 5.11
C VAL A 162 -0.36 -20.15 6.24
N GLN A 163 0.97 -20.09 6.12
CA GLN A 163 1.93 -20.61 7.12
C GLN A 163 2.21 -19.61 8.24
#